data_AF-A0A535SEY9-F1
#
_entry.id   AF-A0A535SEY9-F1
#
_cell.length_a   1.000
_cell.length_b   1.000
_cell.length_c   1.000
_cell.angle_alpha   90.00
_cell.angle_beta   90.00
_cell.angle_gamma   90.00
#
_symmetry.space_group_name_H-M   'P 1'
#
loop_
_entity.id
_entity.type
_entity.pdbx_description
1 polymer ?
#
loop_
_entity_poly.entity_id
_entity_poly.type
_entity_poly.pdbx_seq_one_letter_code
_entity_poly.pdbx_strand_id
1 'polypeptide(L)'
;MSLTQIWQIGARINGYFSVGPGLIGNGNFTGTVSLDDTVQFLVPGYAGLLPLSFQGQVHPDRSISSMYCSYNTLKHQCDYASGGYGNWTASPAA
;
A
#
# COMPACT_ATOMS: atom_id res chain seq x y z
N MET A 1 -1.69 8.35 -6.50
CA MET A 1 -1.96 6.96 -6.10
C MET A 1 -3.24 6.96 -5.28
N SER A 2 -4.15 6.01 -5.50
CA SER A 2 -5.45 5.94 -4.82
C SER A 2 -5.76 4.52 -4.37
N LEU A 3 -6.59 4.41 -3.34
CA LEU A 3 -7.23 3.18 -2.90
C LEU A 3 -8.73 3.27 -3.16
N THR A 4 -9.30 2.23 -3.75
CA THR A 4 -10.73 2.11 -4.03
C THR A 4 -11.25 0.76 -3.60
N GLN A 5 -12.58 0.64 -3.47
CA GLN A 5 -13.24 -0.63 -3.12
C GLN A 5 -12.67 -1.27 -1.84
N ILE A 6 -12.32 -0.43 -0.87
CA ILE A 6 -11.72 -0.87 0.39
C ILE A 6 -12.80 -1.55 1.23
N TRP A 7 -12.47 -2.73 1.75
CA TRP A 7 -13.29 -3.43 2.74
C TRP A 7 -12.41 -4.17 3.72
N GLN A 8 -12.96 -4.45 4.90
CA GLN A 8 -12.25 -5.06 6.01
C GLN A 8 -13.08 -6.18 6.64
N ILE A 9 -12.42 -7.28 7.02
CA ILE A 9 -13.00 -8.36 7.83
C ILE A 9 -12.03 -8.64 8.97
N GLY A 10 -12.42 -8.30 10.19
CA GLY A 10 -11.52 -8.36 11.35
C GLY A 10 -10.27 -7.48 11.13
N ALA A 11 -9.09 -8.01 11.38
CA ALA A 11 -7.83 -7.30 11.13
C ALA A 11 -7.47 -7.21 9.63
N ARG A 12 -8.12 -7.96 8.73
CA ARG A 12 -7.69 -8.05 7.33
C ARG A 12 -8.36 -6.98 6.48
N ILE A 13 -7.55 -6.17 5.79
CA ILE A 13 -7.99 -5.14 4.85
C ILE A 13 -7.71 -5.58 3.41
N ASN A 14 -8.64 -5.30 2.51
CA ASN A 14 -8.50 -5.57 1.08
C ASN A 14 -9.04 -4.38 0.29
N GLY A 15 -8.66 -4.29 -0.97
CA GLY A 15 -9.19 -3.30 -1.90
C GLY A 15 -8.39 -3.28 -3.19
N TYR A 16 -8.53 -2.19 -3.94
CA TYR A 16 -7.83 -1.98 -5.19
C TYR A 16 -6.93 -0.74 -5.11
N PHE A 17 -5.69 -0.89 -5.54
CA PHE A 17 -4.70 0.19 -5.62
C PHE A 17 -4.47 0.57 -7.09
N SER A 18 -4.31 1.87 -7.34
CA SER A 18 -3.85 2.37 -8.63
C SER A 18 -2.88 3.55 -8.48
N VAL A 19 -1.86 3.57 -9.33
CA VAL A 19 -0.93 4.71 -9.40
C VAL A 19 -1.54 5.90 -10.16
N GLY A 20 -0.94 7.08 -10.01
CA GLY A 20 -1.37 8.28 -10.73
C GLY A 20 -0.90 8.32 -12.19
N PRO A 21 -1.32 9.34 -12.96
CA PRO A 21 -0.89 9.53 -14.34
C PRO A 21 0.64 9.49 -14.50
N GLY A 22 1.13 8.87 -15.58
CA GLY A 22 2.56 8.75 -15.88
C GLY A 22 3.29 7.63 -15.11
N LEU A 23 2.61 6.93 -14.20
CA LEU A 23 3.13 5.76 -13.50
C LEU A 23 2.42 4.48 -14.00
N ILE A 24 3.09 3.34 -13.84
CA ILE A 24 2.57 2.02 -14.22
C ILE A 24 2.38 1.20 -12.94
N GLY A 25 1.16 0.68 -12.73
CA GLY A 25 0.88 -0.23 -11.61
C GLY A 25 -0.53 -0.09 -11.06
N ASN A 26 -1.23 -1.22 -11.01
CA ASN A 26 -2.53 -1.33 -10.37
C ASN A 26 -2.76 -2.77 -9.94
N GLY A 27 -3.61 -2.98 -8.96
CA GLY A 27 -3.95 -4.32 -8.53
C GLY A 27 -4.72 -4.38 -7.23
N ASN A 28 -5.29 -5.56 -6.98
CA ASN A 28 -5.88 -5.86 -5.68
C ASN A 28 -4.77 -5.92 -4.63
N PHE A 29 -4.94 -5.17 -3.54
CA PHE A 29 -4.05 -5.25 -2.41
C PHE A 29 -4.71 -6.04 -1.28
N THR A 30 -3.86 -6.64 -0.45
CA THR A 30 -4.31 -7.22 0.82
C THR A 30 -3.34 -6.83 1.92
N GLY A 31 -3.86 -6.71 3.14
CA GLY A 31 -3.08 -6.25 4.28
C GLY A 31 -3.75 -6.52 5.61
N THR A 32 -3.22 -5.88 6.63
CA THR A 32 -3.73 -5.92 8.01
C THR A 32 -3.79 -4.53 8.62
N VAL A 33 -4.80 -4.31 9.44
CA VAL A 33 -4.91 -3.19 10.39
C VAL A 33 -4.94 -3.79 11.79
N SER A 34 -4.01 -3.37 12.64
CA SER A 34 -3.93 -3.80 14.04
C SER A 34 -4.73 -2.87 14.96
N LEU A 35 -4.86 -3.27 16.23
CA LEU A 35 -5.68 -2.54 17.23
C LEU A 35 -5.11 -1.18 17.63
N ASP A 36 -3.84 -0.93 17.33
CA ASP A 36 -3.13 0.34 17.51
C ASP A 36 -3.19 1.22 16.24
N ASP A 37 -4.12 0.92 15.34
CA ASP A 37 -4.33 1.59 14.05
C ASP A 37 -3.12 1.53 13.10
N THR A 38 -2.13 0.68 13.38
CA THR A 38 -1.05 0.39 12.43
C THR A 38 -1.60 -0.38 11.24
N VAL A 39 -1.26 0.04 10.03
CA VAL A 39 -1.67 -0.60 8.78
C VAL A 39 -0.46 -1.05 7.98
N GLN A 40 -0.54 -2.27 7.44
CA GLN A 40 0.43 -2.79 6.48
C GLN A 40 -0.31 -3.47 5.34
N PHE A 41 0.06 -3.19 4.09
CA PHE A 41 -0.50 -3.88 2.94
C PHE A 41 0.49 -4.03 1.80
N LEU A 42 0.26 -5.05 0.97
CA LEU A 42 1.08 -5.34 -0.20
C LEU A 42 0.24 -5.17 -1.47
N VAL A 43 0.77 -4.40 -2.40
CA VAL A 43 0.28 -4.30 -3.77
C VAL A 43 1.16 -5.19 -4.65
N PRO A 44 0.60 -6.21 -5.33
CA PRO A 44 1.36 -7.03 -6.27
C PRO A 44 2.06 -6.19 -7.34
N GLY A 45 3.24 -6.64 -7.76
CA GLY A 45 3.98 -6.01 -8.85
C GLY A 45 3.23 -6.16 -10.18
N TYR A 46 3.44 -5.21 -11.10
CA TYR A 46 2.87 -5.22 -12.44
C TYR A 46 3.98 -5.25 -13.50
N ALA A 47 3.80 -6.04 -14.57
CA ALA A 47 4.71 -6.11 -15.72
C ALA A 47 6.20 -6.29 -15.36
N GLY A 48 6.51 -7.13 -14.36
CA GLY A 48 7.88 -7.40 -13.92
C GLY A 48 8.45 -6.41 -12.91
N LEU A 49 7.69 -5.36 -12.53
CA LEU A 49 8.05 -4.49 -11.42
C LEU A 49 7.92 -5.24 -10.08
N LEU A 50 8.74 -4.84 -9.11
CA LEU A 50 8.63 -5.33 -7.74
C LEU A 50 7.27 -4.92 -7.12
N PRO A 51 6.67 -5.77 -6.28
CA PRO A 51 5.54 -5.39 -5.45
C PRO A 51 5.83 -4.13 -4.63
N LEU A 52 4.79 -3.38 -4.27
CA LEU A 52 4.91 -2.26 -3.33
C LEU A 52 4.41 -2.68 -1.96
N SER A 53 5.25 -2.54 -0.93
CA SER A 53 4.87 -2.72 0.46
C SER A 53 4.61 -1.37 1.10
N PHE A 54 3.50 -1.25 1.80
CA PHE A 54 3.10 -0.04 2.53
C PHE A 54 3.04 -0.36 4.03
N GLN A 55 3.56 0.53 4.86
CA GLN A 55 3.47 0.47 6.31
C GLN A 55 3.21 1.85 6.89
N GLY A 56 2.23 1.96 7.78
CA GLY A 56 1.80 3.26 8.28
C GLY A 56 0.72 3.19 9.34
N GLN A 57 -0.08 4.25 9.44
CA GLN A 57 -1.17 4.40 10.40
C GLN A 57 -2.45 4.86 9.73
N VAL A 58 -3.57 4.38 10.26
CA VAL A 58 -4.91 4.92 10.01
C VAL A 58 -5.18 6.01 11.03
N HIS A 59 -5.65 7.17 10.58
CA HIS A 59 -5.94 8.32 11.43
C HIS A 59 -7.43 8.40 11.79
N PRO A 60 -7.79 9.16 12.85
CA PRO A 60 -9.19 9.35 13.23
C PRO A 60 -10.09 9.95 12.14
N ASP A 61 -9.52 10.74 11.22
CA ASP A 61 -10.22 11.29 10.04
C ASP A 61 -10.40 10.27 8.90
N ARG A 62 -9.99 9.02 9.14
CA ARG A 62 -9.96 7.88 8.20
C ARG A 62 -8.96 8.06 7.06
N SER A 63 -8.06 9.03 7.14
CA SER A 63 -6.89 9.09 6.27
C SER A 63 -5.89 7.99 6.66
N ILE A 64 -5.01 7.65 5.73
CA ILE A 64 -3.91 6.71 5.91
C ILE A 64 -2.63 7.47 5.59
N SER A 65 -1.66 7.43 6.50
CA SER A 65 -0.29 7.87 6.21
C SER A 65 0.64 6.67 6.28
N SER A 66 1.45 6.44 5.25
CA SER A 66 2.38 5.33 5.20
C SER A 66 3.70 5.72 4.56
N MET A 67 4.74 4.96 4.88
CA MET A 67 5.87 4.80 3.98
C MET A 67 5.60 3.63 3.03
N TYR A 68 6.09 3.75 1.81
CA TYR A 68 6.09 2.65 0.85
C TYR A 68 7.49 2.39 0.31
N CYS A 69 7.72 1.16 -0.13
CA CYS A 69 8.92 0.76 -0.83
C CYS A 69 8.62 -0.34 -1.85
N SER A 70 9.43 -0.43 -2.90
CA SER A 70 9.53 -1.63 -3.73
C SER A 70 10.08 -2.78 -2.88
N TYR A 71 9.27 -3.81 -2.72
CA TYR A 71 9.55 -4.93 -1.84
C TYR A 71 10.11 -6.10 -2.64
N ASN A 72 11.32 -6.53 -2.26
CA ASN A 72 11.93 -7.73 -2.81
C ASN A 72 11.42 -8.94 -2.03
N THR A 73 10.52 -9.70 -2.63
CA THR A 73 9.92 -10.89 -2.01
C THR A 73 10.92 -12.03 -1.80
N LEU A 74 12.01 -12.08 -2.56
CA LEU A 74 13.06 -13.10 -2.39
C LEU A 74 13.97 -12.80 -1.20
N LYS A 75 14.26 -11.52 -0.96
CA LYS A 75 15.11 -11.08 0.17
C LYS A 75 14.31 -10.68 1.40
N HIS A 76 12.98 -10.66 1.32
CA HIS A 76 12.07 -10.22 2.38
C HIS A 76 12.39 -8.81 2.92
N GLN A 77 12.79 -7.89 2.03
CA GLN A 77 13.17 -6.52 2.41
C GLN A 77 12.86 -5.52 1.30
N CYS A 78 12.81 -4.24 1.65
CA CYS A 78 12.76 -3.15 0.68
C CYS A 78 14.04 -3.14 -0.19
N ASP A 79 13.85 -2.95 -1.50
CA ASP A 79 14.93 -2.70 -2.46
C ASP A 79 15.04 -1.19 -2.72
N TYR A 80 15.89 -0.54 -1.93
CA TYR A 80 16.16 0.90 -2.07
C TYR A 80 17.17 1.23 -3.17
N ALA A 81 17.81 0.22 -3.77
CA ALA A 81 18.82 0.44 -4.81
C ALA A 81 18.19 0.49 -6.21
N SER A 82 17.20 -0.37 -6.46
CA SER A 82 16.57 -0.53 -7.78
C SER A 82 15.10 -0.13 -7.80
N GLY A 83 14.52 0.18 -6.64
CA GLY A 83 13.10 0.37 -6.45
C GLY A 83 12.70 1.76 -5.96
N GLY A 84 11.42 2.09 -6.13
CA GLY A 84 10.84 3.33 -5.64
C GLY A 84 10.46 3.23 -4.17
N TYR A 85 10.64 4.32 -3.42
CA TYR A 85 10.23 4.42 -2.02
C TYR A 85 9.88 5.85 -1.67
N GLY A 86 9.10 6.04 -0.60
CA GLY A 86 8.75 7.37 -0.12
C GLY A 86 7.58 7.38 0.84
N ASN A 87 7.15 8.57 1.20
CA ASN A 87 5.93 8.78 1.97
C ASN A 87 4.71 8.80 1.03
N TRP A 88 3.61 8.24 1.49
CA TRP A 88 2.34 8.21 0.78
C TRP A 88 1.20 8.46 1.76
N THR A 89 0.21 9.24 1.32
CA THR A 89 -1.00 9.50 2.09
C THR A 89 -2.23 9.28 1.22
N ALA A 90 -3.30 8.77 1.81
CA ALA A 90 -4.62 8.72 1.20
C ALA A 90 -5.67 9.25 2.16
N SER A 91 -6.62 10.01 1.63
CA SER A 91 -7.80 10.48 2.37
C SER A 91 -9.06 9.95 1.70
N PRO A 92 -10.15 9.74 2.45
CA PRO A 92 -11.44 9.42 1.86
C PRO A 92 -11.82 10.44 0.79
N ALA A 93 -12.39 9.97 -0.33
CA ALA A 93 -13.04 10.86 -1.27
C ALA A 93 -14.32 11.44 -0.63
N ALA A 94 -14.63 12.69 -0.96
CA ALA A 94 -15.87 13.36 -0.56
C ALA A 94 -17.10 12.83 -1.31
#